data_AF-A0ABD5QC67-F1
#
_entry.id   AF-A0ABD5QC67-F1
#
_cell.length_a   1.000
_cell.length_b   1.000
_cell.length_c   1.000
_cell.angle_alpha   90.00
_cell.angle_beta   90.00
_cell.angle_gamma   90.00
#
_symmetry.space_group_name_H-M   'P 1'
#
loop_
_entity.id
_entity.type
_entity.pdbx_description
1 polymer ?
#
loop_
_entity_poly.entity_id
_entity_poly.type
_entity_poly.pdbx_seq_one_letter_code
_entity_poly.pdbx_strand_id
1 'polypeptide(L)'
;MLEAASTDQRREATIPVEETEAALLFVSGSDDAIWPAPAFGNMALARLDALEYDREYDHVVYHDAGHYIGYPYRPTTWRPVDGGLVNGGDPAAHADAQAAAWPQVLDFLDEELSTGEPSDHCERGHQ
;
A
#
# COMPACT_ATOMS: atom_id res chain seq x y z
N MET A 1 -12.28 -11.12 13.34
CA MET A 1 -11.96 -12.08 12.26
C MET A 1 -10.55 -12.62 12.41
N LEU A 2 -9.52 -11.77 12.56
CA LEU A 2 -8.16 -12.18 12.95
C LEU A 2 -8.06 -12.73 14.38
N GLU A 3 -8.66 -12.03 15.35
CA GLU A 3 -8.60 -12.40 16.78
C GLU A 3 -9.34 -13.71 17.11
N ALA A 4 -10.20 -14.17 16.20
CA ALA A 4 -10.95 -15.41 16.36
C ALA A 4 -10.17 -16.65 15.88
N ALA A 5 -9.09 -16.45 15.10
CA ALA A 5 -8.27 -17.53 14.61
C ALA A 5 -7.26 -18.00 15.68
N SER A 6 -7.01 -19.31 15.75
CA SER A 6 -5.99 -19.85 16.65
C SER A 6 -4.59 -19.36 16.26
N THR A 7 -3.62 -19.49 17.17
CA THR A 7 -2.22 -19.17 16.86
C THR A 7 -1.69 -20.01 15.70
N ASP A 8 -2.04 -21.30 15.64
CA ASP A 8 -1.62 -22.19 14.56
C ASP A 8 -2.23 -21.79 13.22
N GLN A 9 -3.53 -21.47 13.19
CA GLN A 9 -4.21 -20.99 11.98
C GLN A 9 -3.59 -19.69 11.46
N ARG A 10 -3.26 -18.75 12.36
CA ARG A 10 -2.59 -17.51 11.98
C ARG A 10 -1.18 -17.78 11.45
N ARG A 11 -0.42 -18.65 12.09
CA ARG A 11 0.93 -19.03 11.66
C ARG A 11 0.90 -19.69 10.28
N GLU A 12 -0.02 -20.62 10.04
CA GLU A 12 -0.16 -21.32 8.75
C GLU A 12 -0.60 -20.39 7.62
N ALA A 13 -1.47 -19.42 7.91
CA ALA A 13 -1.94 -18.44 6.92
C ALA A 13 -1.00 -17.24 6.75
N THR A 14 0.04 -17.08 7.58
CA THR A 14 0.98 -15.95 7.50
C THR A 14 1.86 -16.11 6.28
N ILE A 15 1.89 -15.08 5.44
CA ILE A 15 2.81 -14.99 4.30
C ILE A 15 4.21 -14.64 4.84
N PRO A 16 5.26 -15.42 4.52
CA PRO A 16 6.62 -15.14 4.96
C PRO A 16 7.24 -14.02 4.09
N VAL A 17 6.82 -12.78 4.33
CA VAL A 17 7.25 -11.60 3.56
C VAL A 17 8.76 -11.38 3.58
N GLU A 18 9.45 -11.83 4.62
CA GLU A 18 10.91 -11.76 4.77
C GLU A 18 11.68 -12.66 3.78
N GLU A 19 11.03 -13.65 3.17
CA GLU A 19 11.68 -14.55 2.23
C GLU A 19 11.82 -13.94 0.82
N THR A 20 11.24 -12.76 0.60
CA THR A 20 11.40 -12.02 -0.67
C THR A 20 12.78 -11.36 -0.75
N GLU A 21 13.29 -11.17 -1.96
CA GLU A 21 14.52 -10.41 -2.24
C GLU A 21 14.20 -8.98 -2.74
N ALA A 22 12.94 -8.55 -2.67
CA ALA A 22 12.49 -7.26 -3.19
C ALA A 22 12.22 -6.26 -2.06
N ALA A 23 12.49 -4.98 -2.30
CA ALA A 23 11.96 -3.94 -1.43
C ALA A 23 10.41 -3.96 -1.41
N LEU A 24 9.81 -3.51 -0.31
CA LEU A 24 8.37 -3.64 -0.07
C LEU A 24 7.71 -2.31 0.29
N LEU A 25 6.86 -1.79 -0.59
CA LEU A 25 5.98 -0.67 -0.27
C LEU A 25 4.54 -1.17 -0.05
N PHE A 26 4.02 -0.99 1.15
CA PHE A 26 2.62 -1.24 1.49
C PHE A 26 1.82 0.07 1.42
N VAL A 27 0.66 0.04 0.79
CA VAL A 27 -0.27 1.18 0.72
C VAL A 27 -1.63 0.74 1.20
N SER A 28 -2.18 1.43 2.20
CA SER A 28 -3.50 1.11 2.75
C SER A 28 -4.32 2.35 3.09
N GLY A 29 -5.63 2.17 3.19
CA GLY A 29 -6.57 3.17 3.67
C GLY A 29 -7.02 2.84 5.09
N SER A 30 -7.12 3.85 5.96
CA SER A 30 -7.53 3.63 7.37
C SER A 30 -9.00 3.23 7.51
N ASP A 31 -9.83 3.54 6.53
CA ASP A 31 -11.26 3.21 6.48
C ASP A 31 -11.54 2.12 5.43
N ASP A 32 -10.60 1.19 5.25
CA ASP A 32 -10.83 -0.03 4.47
C ASP A 32 -11.92 -0.89 5.13
N ALA A 33 -13.09 -0.95 4.51
CA ALA A 33 -14.24 -1.69 5.01
C ALA A 33 -14.31 -3.14 4.47
N ILE A 34 -13.36 -3.55 3.62
CA ILE A 34 -13.25 -4.93 3.17
C ILE A 34 -12.43 -5.71 4.19
N TRP A 35 -11.18 -5.30 4.44
CA TRP A 35 -10.26 -5.98 5.36
C TRP A 35 -9.53 -4.97 6.27
N PRO A 36 -8.99 -5.40 7.42
CA PRO A 36 -8.17 -4.53 8.28
C PRO A 36 -6.76 -4.32 7.68
N ALA A 37 -6.69 -3.71 6.49
CA ALA A 37 -5.46 -3.57 5.70
C ALA A 37 -4.32 -2.86 6.45
N PRO A 38 -4.53 -1.75 7.19
CA PRO A 38 -3.46 -1.13 7.95
C PRO A 38 -2.86 -2.06 9.01
N ALA A 39 -3.69 -2.88 9.66
CA ALA A 39 -3.22 -3.83 10.66
C ALA A 39 -2.35 -4.92 10.02
N PHE A 40 -2.73 -5.42 8.84
CA PHE A 40 -1.93 -6.39 8.09
C PHE A 40 -0.59 -5.82 7.62
N GLY A 41 -0.56 -4.60 7.10
CA GLY A 41 0.70 -3.93 6.74
C GLY A 41 1.62 -3.76 7.95
N ASN A 42 1.09 -3.32 9.09
CA ASN A 42 1.87 -3.19 10.34
C ASN A 42 2.39 -4.54 10.86
N MET A 43 1.63 -5.62 10.69
CA MET A 43 2.10 -6.97 11.03
C MET A 43 3.26 -7.42 10.12
N ALA A 44 3.23 -7.06 8.83
CA ALA A 44 4.33 -7.32 7.92
C ALA A 44 5.59 -6.54 8.32
N LEU A 45 5.47 -5.23 8.56
CA LEU A 45 6.58 -4.38 9.04
C LEU A 45 7.20 -4.93 10.33
N ALA A 46 6.39 -5.21 11.35
CA ALA A 46 6.88 -5.75 12.61
C ALA A 46 7.63 -7.09 12.46
N ARG A 47 7.28 -7.89 11.45
CA ARG A 47 7.98 -9.13 11.13
C ARG A 47 9.31 -8.87 10.43
N LEU A 48 9.35 -7.94 9.47
CA LEU A 48 10.57 -7.51 8.77
C LEU A 48 11.57 -6.88 9.75
N ASP A 49 11.10 -6.03 10.66
CA ASP A 49 11.88 -5.46 11.77
C ASP A 49 12.49 -6.57 12.65
N ALA A 50 11.68 -7.53 13.08
CA ALA A 50 12.09 -8.58 14.00
C ALA A 50 13.10 -9.57 13.40
N LEU A 51 13.17 -9.65 12.06
CA LEU A 51 14.06 -10.54 11.32
C LEU A 51 15.20 -9.77 10.63
N GLU A 52 15.34 -8.47 10.91
CA GLU A 52 16.40 -7.61 10.39
C GLU A 52 16.49 -7.67 8.85
N TYR A 53 15.34 -7.49 8.19
CA TYR A 53 15.24 -7.52 6.73
C TYR A 53 16.18 -6.50 6.06
N ASP A 54 16.82 -6.91 4.97
CA ASP A 54 18.00 -6.24 4.40
C ASP A 54 17.70 -5.33 3.20
N ARG A 55 16.42 -5.22 2.80
CA ARG A 55 15.95 -4.31 1.74
C ARG A 55 15.03 -3.24 2.29
N GLU A 56 14.78 -2.21 1.51
CA GLU A 56 13.88 -1.13 1.92
C GLU A 56 12.44 -1.63 2.05
N TYR A 57 11.74 -1.11 3.06
CA TYR A 57 10.31 -1.32 3.19
C TYR A 57 9.65 -0.15 3.90
N ASP A 58 8.42 0.14 3.51
CA ASP A 58 7.61 1.17 4.15
C ASP A 58 6.12 0.81 4.07
N HIS A 59 5.32 1.43 4.94
CA HIS A 59 3.87 1.31 4.93
C HIS A 59 3.21 2.66 5.09
N VAL A 60 2.59 3.12 4.01
CA VAL A 60 1.85 4.38 3.98
C VAL A 60 0.37 4.10 4.22
N VAL A 61 -0.19 4.73 5.25
CA VAL A 61 -1.61 4.65 5.59
C VAL A 61 -2.28 5.98 5.29
N TYR A 62 -3.24 5.98 4.37
CA TYR A 62 -4.02 7.15 4.00
C TYR A 62 -5.26 7.25 4.88
N HIS A 63 -5.35 8.34 5.64
CA HIS A 63 -6.47 8.64 6.53
C HIS A 63 -7.78 8.80 5.74
N ASP A 64 -8.87 8.23 6.25
CA ASP A 64 -10.22 8.20 5.66
C ASP A 64 -10.28 7.64 4.22
N ALA A 65 -9.22 7.00 3.75
CA ALA A 65 -9.25 6.28 2.48
C ALA A 65 -9.78 4.85 2.70
N GLY A 66 -10.47 4.35 1.68
CA GLY A 66 -11.03 3.01 1.66
C GLY A 66 -10.14 2.02 0.90
N HIS A 67 -10.70 0.85 0.61
CA HIS A 67 -9.95 -0.29 0.07
C HIS A 67 -9.21 -0.03 -1.27
N TYR A 68 -9.89 0.50 -2.30
CA TYR A 68 -9.32 0.58 -3.66
C TYR A 68 -8.51 1.86 -3.95
N ILE A 69 -7.40 2.05 -3.23
CA ILE A 69 -6.39 3.05 -3.60
C ILE A 69 -5.63 2.56 -4.84
N GLY A 70 -5.56 3.38 -5.88
CA GLY A 70 -4.95 3.04 -7.17
C GLY A 70 -4.58 4.32 -7.91
N TYR A 71 -4.55 4.27 -9.24
CA TYR A 71 -4.21 5.44 -10.06
C TYR A 71 -5.21 6.61 -9.87
N PRO A 72 -4.75 7.86 -10.06
CA PRO A 72 -5.51 9.06 -9.71
C PRO A 72 -6.70 9.31 -10.64
N TYR A 73 -7.61 10.17 -10.18
CA TYR A 73 -8.77 10.66 -10.92
C TYR A 73 -9.83 9.61 -11.28
N ARG A 74 -9.79 8.46 -10.61
CA ARG A 74 -10.88 7.48 -10.65
C ARG A 74 -12.10 8.01 -9.89
N PRO A 75 -13.33 7.74 -10.37
CA PRO A 75 -14.52 8.10 -9.62
C PRO A 75 -14.49 7.54 -8.20
N THR A 76 -14.65 8.40 -7.20
CA THR A 76 -14.58 8.02 -5.79
C THR A 76 -15.95 7.75 -5.17
N THR A 77 -17.01 8.28 -5.78
CA THR A 77 -18.40 8.19 -5.32
C THR A 77 -19.17 7.01 -5.92
N TRP A 78 -18.66 6.41 -7.01
CA TRP A 78 -19.24 5.23 -7.64
C TRP A 78 -18.20 4.11 -7.66
N ARG A 79 -18.11 3.39 -6.54
CA ARG A 79 -17.22 2.22 -6.39
C ARG A 79 -18.04 0.99 -6.02
N PRO A 80 -18.85 0.44 -6.95
CA PRO A 80 -19.56 -0.80 -6.70
C PRO A 80 -18.52 -1.89 -6.42
N VAL A 81 -18.68 -2.59 -5.29
CA VAL A 81 -17.98 -3.84 -5.06
C VAL A 81 -18.96 -4.96 -5.33
N ASP A 82 -18.56 -5.91 -6.16
CA ASP A 82 -19.38 -7.08 -6.44
C ASP A 82 -19.72 -7.83 -5.15
N GLY A 83 -20.93 -8.35 -5.06
CA GLY A 83 -21.37 -9.13 -3.89
C GLY A 83 -21.81 -8.31 -2.68
N GLY A 84 -22.00 -6.98 -2.81
CA GLY A 84 -22.56 -6.13 -1.74
C GLY A 84 -21.53 -5.67 -0.69
N LEU A 85 -20.24 -5.83 -0.98
CA LEU A 85 -19.15 -5.29 -0.18
C LEU A 85 -19.11 -3.75 -0.30
N VAL A 86 -18.54 -3.11 0.71
CA VAL A 86 -18.35 -1.66 0.76
C VAL A 86 -16.86 -1.41 0.86
N ASN A 87 -16.31 -0.53 0.00
CA ASN A 87 -14.88 -0.21 0.05
C ASN A 87 -14.48 0.58 1.29
N GLY A 88 -15.44 1.31 1.87
CA GLY A 88 -15.20 2.34 2.85
C GLY A 88 -14.50 3.56 2.26
N GLY A 89 -14.17 4.51 3.11
CA GLY A 89 -13.51 5.76 2.80
C GLY A 89 -14.44 6.89 2.40
N ASP A 90 -14.05 8.11 2.75
CA ASP A 90 -14.67 9.34 2.28
C ASP A 90 -14.27 9.62 0.81
N PRO A 91 -15.20 10.01 -0.08
CA PRO A 91 -14.87 10.21 -1.48
C PRO A 91 -13.79 11.26 -1.78
N ALA A 92 -13.67 12.32 -0.97
CA ALA A 92 -12.65 13.35 -1.16
C ALA A 92 -11.31 12.87 -0.62
N ALA A 93 -11.28 12.34 0.60
CA ALA A 93 -10.06 11.76 1.17
C ALA A 93 -9.49 10.63 0.30
N HIS A 94 -10.37 9.80 -0.28
CA HIS A 94 -9.97 8.76 -1.21
C HIS A 94 -9.39 9.32 -2.52
N ALA A 95 -9.93 10.43 -3.04
CA ALA A 95 -9.38 11.09 -4.22
C ALA A 95 -7.95 11.58 -3.94
N ASP A 96 -7.75 12.22 -2.79
CA ASP A 96 -6.45 12.73 -2.34
C ASP A 96 -5.45 11.59 -2.13
N ALA A 97 -5.89 10.48 -1.52
CA ALA A 97 -5.08 9.28 -1.36
C ALA A 97 -4.62 8.71 -2.70
N GLN A 98 -5.49 8.63 -3.71
CA GLN A 98 -5.09 8.16 -5.05
C GLN A 98 -4.12 9.13 -5.74
N ALA A 99 -4.31 10.43 -5.58
CA ALA A 99 -3.42 11.46 -6.12
C ALA A 99 -2.03 11.44 -5.47
N ALA A 100 -1.96 11.16 -4.16
CA ALA A 100 -0.72 11.10 -3.40
C ALA A 100 0.01 9.76 -3.53
N ALA A 101 -0.72 8.63 -3.48
CA ALA A 101 -0.11 7.31 -3.54
C ALA A 101 0.53 7.01 -4.89
N TRP A 102 -0.05 7.50 -5.97
CA TRP A 102 0.42 7.18 -7.32
C TRP A 102 1.85 7.65 -7.61
N PRO A 103 2.23 8.92 -7.42
CA PRO A 103 3.62 9.33 -7.59
C PRO A 103 4.55 8.59 -6.62
N GLN A 104 4.16 8.37 -5.36
CA GLN A 104 4.99 7.61 -4.40
C GLN A 104 5.29 6.19 -4.88
N VAL A 105 4.30 5.48 -5.42
CA VAL A 105 4.50 4.13 -5.98
C VAL A 105 5.42 4.19 -7.21
N LEU A 106 5.28 5.20 -8.06
CA LEU A 106 6.15 5.36 -9.22
C LEU A 106 7.59 5.70 -8.82
N ASP A 107 7.78 6.58 -7.84
CA ASP A 107 9.08 6.97 -7.32
C ASP A 107 9.78 5.77 -6.67
N PHE A 108 9.08 5.01 -5.83
CA PHE A 108 9.59 3.77 -5.23
C PHE A 108 10.02 2.73 -6.29
N LEU A 109 9.21 2.58 -7.34
CA LEU A 109 9.55 1.68 -8.44
C LEU A 109 10.76 2.20 -9.25
N ASP A 110 10.87 3.50 -9.48
CA ASP A 110 12.02 4.09 -10.18
C ASP A 110 13.30 3.93 -9.35
N GLU A 111 13.23 4.18 -8.03
CA GLU A 111 14.36 4.01 -7.11
C GLU A 111 14.86 2.55 -7.08
N GLU A 112 13.96 1.57 -6.99
CA GLU A 112 14.33 0.16 -6.88
C GLU A 112 14.63 -0.53 -8.22
N LEU A 113 14.11 -0.02 -9.34
CA LEU A 113 14.28 -0.62 -10.66
C LEU A 113 15.21 0.17 -11.60
N SER A 114 15.58 1.40 -11.26
CA SER A 114 16.55 2.16 -12.04
C SER A 114 17.92 1.48 -11.97
N THR A 115 18.36 0.95 -13.10
CA THR A 115 19.66 0.28 -13.20
C THR A 115 20.78 1.32 -13.28
N GLY A 116 21.05 2.08 -12.22
CA GLY A 116 22.26 2.89 -12.04
C GLY A 116 22.66 3.84 -13.19
N GLU A 117 21.76 4.17 -14.11
CA GLU A 117 21.96 5.20 -15.13
C GLU A 117 21.18 6.43 -14.66
N PRO A 118 21.86 7.58 -14.44
CA PRO A 118 21.19 8.77 -13.99
C PRO A 118 20.13 9.18 -15.01
N SER A 119 18.88 9.31 -14.56
CA SER A 119 17.81 9.87 -15.35
C SER A 119 18.14 11.34 -15.61
N ASP A 120 18.58 11.65 -16.85
CA ASP A 120 18.69 13.02 -17.34
C ASP A 120 17.29 13.65 -17.36
N HIS A 121 16.86 14.14 -16.20
CA HIS A 121 15.71 15.02 -16.13
C HIS A 121 16.14 16.36 -16.73
N CYS A 122 16.00 16.46 -18.05
CA CYS A 122 16.19 17.70 -18.80
C CYS A 122 15.22 18.76 -18.26
N GLU A 123 15.72 19.64 -17.39
CA GLU A 123 15.08 20.88 -16.99
C GLU A 123 14.81 21.71 -18.25
N ARG A 124 13.60 21.58 -18.80
CA ARG A 124 13.11 22.55 -19.79
C ARG A 124 12.76 23.83 -19.06
N GLY A 125 13.76 24.70 -18.97
CA GLY A 125 13.57 26.12 -18.69
C GLY A 125 12.57 26.72 -19.67
N HIS A 126 11.46 27.22 -19.14
CA HIS A 126 10.57 28.12 -19.86
C HIS A 126 11.04 29.56 -19.58
N GLN A 127 11.65 30.16 -20.61
CA GLN A 127 11.64 31.60 -20.81
C GLN A 127 10.22 32.06 -21.19
#